data_AF-A0A4P8HWV0-F1
#
_entry.id   AF-A0A4P8HWV0-F1
#
_cell.length_a   1.000
_cell.length_b   1.000
_cell.length_c   1.000
_cell.angle_alpha   90.00
_cell.angle_beta   90.00
_cell.angle_gamma   90.00
#
_symmetry.space_group_name_H-M   'P 1'
#
loop_
_entity.id
_entity.type
_entity.pdbx_description
1 polymer ?
#
loop_
_entity_poly.entity_id
_entity_poly.type
_entity_poly.pdbx_seq_one_letter_code
_entity_poly.pdbx_strand_id
1 'polypeptide(L)'
;MKLKSLVLAAALLPAFGSAFAEDITIDLIGGPNVYSALVGNTHTEGAFSDTFTFTGFSGAGTVFAGLINNAAPWSDVSFTEVTLNGVDVNTADLGPLSIAAILGQDVTGPLTLVVSGTVTGDVATYGGNFTVTAVPEPATYGMLAGGLGVLAFAARRRKQQ
;
A
#
# COMPACT_ATOMS: atom_id res chain seq x y z
N MET A 1 12.50 55.39 -15.00
CA MET A 1 12.41 54.62 -13.73
C MET A 1 11.53 53.37 -13.88
N LYS A 2 11.94 52.36 -14.67
CA LYS A 2 11.09 51.16 -14.90
C LYS A 2 11.81 49.80 -14.90
N LEU A 3 13.10 49.73 -14.53
CA LEU A 3 13.83 48.44 -14.44
C LEU A 3 13.89 47.82 -13.04
N LYS A 4 13.34 48.48 -12.01
CA LYS A 4 13.44 48.00 -10.61
C LYS A 4 12.38 46.96 -10.22
N SER A 5 11.32 46.80 -11.02
CA SER A 5 10.19 45.92 -10.68
C SER A 5 10.35 44.46 -11.13
N LEU A 6 11.25 44.18 -12.10
CA LEU A 6 11.45 42.83 -12.62
C LEU A 6 12.39 41.98 -11.75
N VAL A 7 13.31 42.63 -11.01
CA VAL A 7 14.25 41.91 -10.13
C VAL A 7 13.57 41.42 -8.85
N LEU A 8 12.49 42.08 -8.40
CA LEU A 8 11.79 41.68 -7.18
C LEU A 8 10.84 40.48 -7.38
N ALA A 9 10.39 40.21 -8.62
CA ALA A 9 9.53 39.07 -8.93
C ALA A 9 10.28 37.73 -8.99
N ALA A 10 11.60 37.74 -9.17
CA ALA A 10 12.44 36.54 -9.18
C ALA A 10 12.81 36.04 -7.76
N ALA A 11 12.55 36.83 -6.71
CA ALA A 11 12.90 36.51 -5.33
C ALA A 11 11.80 35.73 -4.57
N LEU A 12 10.73 35.33 -5.25
CA LEU A 12 9.58 34.62 -4.68
C LEU A 12 9.42 33.20 -5.24
N LEU A 13 10.48 32.61 -5.79
CA LEU A 13 10.50 31.16 -5.98
C LEU A 13 10.45 30.53 -4.58
N PRO A 14 9.37 29.81 -4.22
CA PRO A 14 9.41 28.99 -3.02
C PRO A 14 10.58 28.02 -3.23
N ALA A 15 11.50 27.97 -2.27
CA ALA A 15 12.43 26.87 -2.18
C ALA A 15 11.58 25.63 -1.84
N PHE A 16 11.01 24.99 -2.86
CA PHE A 16 10.43 23.67 -2.72
C PHE A 16 11.62 22.75 -2.38
N GLY A 17 11.73 22.36 -1.11
CA GLY A 17 12.59 21.26 -0.74
C GLY A 17 12.19 20.06 -1.59
N SER A 18 13.16 19.45 -2.26
CA SER A 18 12.92 18.22 -3.02
C SER A 18 12.38 17.17 -2.06
N ALA A 19 11.14 16.72 -2.24
CA ALA A 19 10.67 15.54 -1.53
C ALA A 19 11.41 14.32 -2.09
N PHE A 20 11.95 13.47 -1.22
CA PHE A 20 12.53 12.20 -1.62
C PHE A 20 11.41 11.25 -2.07
N ALA A 21 11.52 10.65 -3.24
CA ALA A 21 10.52 9.71 -3.72
C ALA A 21 11.22 8.47 -4.26
N GLU A 22 10.80 7.30 -3.79
CA GLU A 22 11.30 6.01 -4.25
C GLU A 22 10.16 5.12 -4.74
N ASP A 23 10.38 4.47 -5.89
CA ASP A 23 9.48 3.47 -6.44
C ASP A 23 10.04 2.06 -6.15
N ILE A 24 9.35 1.31 -5.30
CA ILE A 24 9.81 0.01 -4.79
C ILE A 24 8.86 -1.08 -5.27
N THR A 25 9.39 -2.10 -5.94
CA THR A 25 8.62 -3.29 -6.32
C THR A 25 8.80 -4.39 -5.28
N ILE A 26 7.70 -4.88 -4.72
CA ILE A 26 7.69 -5.92 -3.68
C ILE A 26 6.94 -7.15 -4.19
N ASP A 27 7.58 -8.31 -4.14
CA ASP A 27 6.90 -9.57 -4.45
C ASP A 27 6.14 -10.10 -3.24
N LEU A 28 4.83 -10.27 -3.38
CA LEU A 28 4.01 -10.89 -2.35
C LEU A 28 4.16 -12.41 -2.42
N ILE A 29 4.74 -12.99 -1.38
CA ILE A 29 5.00 -14.42 -1.29
C ILE A 29 3.80 -15.10 -0.62
N GLY A 30 3.32 -16.20 -1.19
CA GLY A 30 2.17 -16.90 -0.62
C GLY A 30 1.55 -17.97 -1.53
N GLY A 31 0.28 -18.27 -1.25
CA GLY A 31 -0.54 -19.24 -1.97
C GLY A 31 -1.97 -18.74 -2.12
N PRO A 32 -2.89 -19.54 -2.69
CA PRO A 32 -4.14 -19.04 -3.30
C PRO A 32 -5.08 -18.30 -2.34
N ASN A 33 -4.87 -18.39 -1.03
CA ASN A 33 -5.70 -17.75 -0.01
C ASN A 33 -5.01 -16.55 0.66
N VAL A 34 -3.68 -16.57 0.80
CA VAL A 34 -2.94 -15.56 1.57
C VAL A 34 -1.59 -15.29 0.91
N TYR A 35 -1.30 -14.01 0.72
CA TYR A 35 -0.05 -13.48 0.22
C TYR A 35 0.49 -12.46 1.21
N SER A 36 1.81 -12.38 1.39
CA SER A 36 2.40 -11.45 2.34
C SER A 36 3.81 -11.01 1.94
N ALA A 37 4.19 -9.80 2.36
CA ALA A 37 5.54 -9.30 2.32
C ALA A 37 5.84 -8.35 3.49
N LEU A 38 7.13 -8.01 3.63
CA LEU A 38 7.57 -6.87 4.42
C LEU A 38 7.56 -5.62 3.54
N VAL A 39 7.27 -4.47 4.15
CA VAL A 39 7.30 -3.14 3.51
C VAL A 39 8.10 -2.21 4.40
N GLY A 40 8.87 -1.30 3.83
CA GLY A 40 9.59 -0.29 4.59
C GLY A 40 10.65 0.42 3.76
N ASN A 41 11.08 1.58 4.23
CA ASN A 41 12.16 2.35 3.63
C ASN A 41 12.93 3.17 4.69
N THR A 42 14.07 3.75 4.28
CA THR A 42 14.88 4.68 5.08
C THR A 42 15.08 5.98 4.32
N HIS A 43 14.83 7.10 4.98
CA HIS A 43 14.95 8.45 4.41
C HIS A 43 15.87 9.33 5.24
N THR A 44 16.49 10.30 4.58
CA THR A 44 17.18 11.43 5.24
C THR A 44 16.21 12.56 5.57
N GLU A 45 16.68 13.58 6.30
CA GLU A 45 15.90 14.77 6.67
C GLU A 45 15.05 15.33 5.51
N GLY A 46 13.79 15.64 5.80
CA GLY A 46 12.87 16.29 4.86
C GLY A 46 11.62 15.47 4.54
N ALA A 47 10.82 15.98 3.61
CA ALA A 47 9.62 15.30 3.15
C ALA A 47 9.96 14.14 2.20
N PHE A 48 9.15 13.09 2.23
CA PHE A 48 9.23 11.98 1.28
C PHE A 48 7.86 11.48 0.82
N SER A 49 7.84 10.74 -0.28
CA SER A 49 6.68 10.05 -0.84
C SER A 49 7.15 8.80 -1.58
N ASP A 50 7.03 7.63 -0.94
CA ASP A 50 7.37 6.35 -1.54
C ASP A 50 6.15 5.68 -2.20
N THR A 51 6.39 5.01 -3.32
CA THR A 51 5.39 4.18 -3.99
C THR A 51 5.82 2.72 -3.98
N PHE A 52 5.09 1.88 -3.25
CA PHE A 52 5.27 0.44 -3.29
C PHE A 52 4.29 -0.19 -4.28
N THR A 53 4.84 -0.86 -5.30
CA THR A 53 4.07 -1.66 -6.25
C THR A 53 4.22 -3.14 -5.92
N PHE A 54 3.11 -3.84 -5.73
CA PHE A 54 3.14 -5.24 -5.36
C PHE A 54 2.97 -6.17 -6.56
N THR A 55 3.78 -7.23 -6.61
CA THR A 55 3.63 -8.37 -7.53
C THR A 55 3.20 -9.62 -6.79
N GLY A 56 2.94 -10.72 -7.51
CA GLY A 56 2.52 -11.99 -6.90
C GLY A 56 1.01 -12.14 -6.63
N PHE A 57 0.27 -11.02 -6.63
CA PHE A 57 -1.20 -10.99 -6.53
C PHE A 57 -1.79 -9.90 -7.44
N SER A 58 -2.89 -10.20 -8.14
CA SER A 58 -3.58 -9.24 -9.02
C SER A 58 -5.12 -9.42 -9.05
N GLY A 59 -5.67 -10.10 -8.05
CA GLY A 59 -7.08 -10.50 -7.99
C GLY A 59 -7.93 -9.62 -7.07
N ALA A 60 -9.10 -10.14 -6.68
CA ALA A 60 -9.91 -9.57 -5.61
C ALA A 60 -9.46 -10.13 -4.25
N GLY A 61 -9.37 -9.27 -3.24
CA GLY A 61 -8.86 -9.65 -1.93
C GLY A 61 -9.16 -8.60 -0.88
N THR A 62 -8.74 -8.87 0.35
CA THR A 62 -8.79 -7.93 1.47
C THR A 62 -7.38 -7.76 2.01
N VAL A 63 -6.92 -6.51 2.12
CA VAL A 63 -5.58 -6.18 2.63
C VAL A 63 -5.62 -5.93 4.13
N PHE A 64 -4.60 -6.44 4.81
CA PHE A 64 -4.25 -6.16 6.20
C PHE A 64 -2.78 -5.76 6.23
N ALA A 65 -2.49 -4.55 6.69
CA ALA A 65 -1.13 -4.02 6.66
C ALA A 65 -0.89 -3.06 7.83
N GLY A 66 0.37 -2.91 8.18
CA GLY A 66 0.81 -1.97 9.21
C GLY A 66 2.17 -1.42 8.87
N LEU A 67 2.35 -0.12 9.06
CA LEU A 67 3.64 0.56 9.04
C LEU A 67 3.87 1.17 10.42
N ILE A 68 5.09 1.07 10.89
CA ILE A 68 5.52 1.63 12.17
C ILE A 68 6.86 2.34 12.00
N ASN A 69 6.99 3.50 12.64
CA ASN A 69 8.25 4.09 13.01
C ASN A 69 8.30 4.19 14.55
N ASN A 70 9.46 3.90 15.12
CA ASN A 70 9.75 4.21 16.51
C ASN A 70 10.88 5.25 16.51
N ALA A 71 10.57 6.45 16.98
CA ALA A 71 11.51 7.56 16.96
C ALA A 71 12.70 7.29 17.89
N ALA A 72 13.88 7.68 17.44
CA ALA A 72 15.00 7.94 18.31
C ALA A 72 14.89 9.37 18.87
N PRO A 73 15.60 9.72 19.96
CA PRO A 73 15.53 11.05 20.55
C PRO A 73 15.81 12.23 19.60
N TRP A 74 16.46 11.98 18.47
CA TRP A 74 16.87 12.99 17.49
C TRP A 74 16.48 12.62 16.06
N SER A 75 15.70 11.56 15.86
CA SER A 75 15.31 11.15 14.52
C SER A 75 13.98 10.43 14.50
N ASP A 76 13.07 10.86 13.63
CA ASP A 76 11.67 10.48 13.63
C ASP A 76 11.08 10.48 12.21
N VAL A 77 10.12 9.59 11.95
CA VAL A 77 9.24 9.64 10.78
C VAL A 77 7.82 9.94 11.27
N SER A 78 7.27 11.08 10.85
CA SER A 78 5.82 11.33 10.95
C SER A 78 5.16 11.04 9.61
N PHE A 79 4.17 10.15 9.58
CA PHE A 79 3.37 9.90 8.38
C PHE A 79 2.41 11.06 8.13
N THR A 80 2.43 11.62 6.93
CA THR A 80 1.53 12.72 6.52
C THR A 80 0.34 12.20 5.74
N GLU A 81 0.55 11.21 4.87
CA GLU A 81 -0.48 10.59 4.05
C GLU A 81 -0.07 9.16 3.70
N VAL A 82 -0.99 8.21 3.84
CA VAL A 82 -0.78 6.84 3.37
C VAL A 82 -2.02 6.43 2.59
N THR A 83 -1.85 5.91 1.38
CA THR A 83 -2.98 5.43 0.57
C THR A 83 -2.72 4.04 0.02
N LEU A 84 -3.76 3.21 -0.02
CA LEU A 84 -3.76 1.93 -0.71
C LEU A 84 -4.73 2.01 -1.89
N ASN A 85 -4.20 1.86 -3.10
CA ASN A 85 -4.93 2.03 -4.35
C ASN A 85 -5.67 3.39 -4.43
N GLY A 86 -5.07 4.43 -3.86
CA GLY A 86 -5.65 5.79 -3.81
C GLY A 86 -6.76 5.97 -2.76
N VAL A 87 -6.99 4.99 -1.88
CA VAL A 87 -7.88 5.12 -0.72
C VAL A 87 -7.04 5.41 0.52
N ASP A 88 -7.44 6.43 1.28
CA ASP A 88 -6.73 6.85 2.50
C ASP A 88 -6.67 5.74 3.55
N VAL A 89 -5.49 5.58 4.14
CA VAL A 89 -5.19 4.70 5.26
C VAL A 89 -5.05 5.57 6.51
N ASN A 90 -5.69 5.14 7.60
CA ASN A 90 -5.60 5.86 8.86
C ASN A 90 -4.16 5.84 9.39
N THR A 91 -3.64 7.04 9.68
CA THR A 91 -2.37 7.26 10.35
C THR A 91 -2.60 7.80 11.77
N ALA A 92 -1.66 7.53 12.66
CA ALA A 92 -1.60 8.10 14.00
C ALA A 92 -0.15 8.42 14.35
N ASP A 93 0.08 9.64 14.81
CA ASP A 93 1.34 10.07 15.40
C ASP A 93 1.11 10.29 16.90
N LEU A 94 1.82 9.50 17.72
CA LEU A 94 1.71 9.51 19.18
C LEU A 94 2.94 10.13 19.84
N GLY A 95 3.76 10.89 19.09
CA GLY A 95 5.04 11.42 19.54
C GLY A 95 6.17 10.50 19.07
N PRO A 96 6.76 9.64 19.93
CA PRO A 96 7.86 8.77 19.52
C PRO A 96 7.42 7.56 18.68
N LEU A 97 6.16 7.51 18.24
CA LEU A 97 5.55 6.37 17.58
C LEU A 97 4.58 6.85 16.52
N SER A 98 4.92 6.60 15.26
CA SER A 98 4.07 6.83 14.12
C SER A 98 3.59 5.50 13.55
N ILE A 99 2.29 5.40 13.29
CA ILE A 99 1.64 4.18 12.78
C ILE A 99 0.73 4.53 11.60
N ALA A 100 0.72 3.66 10.60
CA ALA A 100 -0.36 3.56 9.60
C ALA A 100 -0.90 2.14 9.61
N ALA A 101 -2.22 1.95 9.60
CA ALA A 101 -2.80 0.62 9.71
C ALA A 101 -4.01 0.41 8.79
N ILE A 102 -3.99 -0.72 8.08
CA ILE A 102 -5.09 -1.26 7.29
C ILE A 102 -5.60 -2.50 8.03
N LEU A 103 -6.79 -2.40 8.61
CA LEU A 103 -7.43 -3.48 9.37
C LEU A 103 -8.45 -4.27 8.53
N GLY A 104 -8.30 -4.25 7.21
CA GLY A 104 -9.22 -4.83 6.25
C GLY A 104 -9.68 -3.79 5.23
N GLN A 105 -9.09 -3.80 4.03
CA GLN A 105 -9.55 -3.02 2.89
C GLN A 105 -9.74 -3.93 1.68
N ASP A 106 -10.95 -3.94 1.14
CA ASP A 106 -11.23 -4.69 -0.08
C ASP A 106 -10.56 -4.03 -1.28
N VAL A 107 -9.91 -4.85 -2.09
CA VAL A 107 -9.12 -4.44 -3.24
C VAL A 107 -9.41 -5.31 -4.44
N THR A 108 -9.20 -4.75 -5.62
CA THR A 108 -9.26 -5.47 -6.89
C THR A 108 -8.10 -5.06 -7.76
N GLY A 109 -7.47 -6.03 -8.43
CA GLY A 109 -6.40 -5.75 -9.38
C GLY A 109 -5.03 -5.61 -8.71
N PRO A 110 -4.06 -4.97 -9.39
CA PRO A 110 -2.74 -4.73 -8.80
C PRO A 110 -2.84 -3.81 -7.59
N LEU A 111 -1.87 -3.95 -6.68
CA LEU A 111 -1.84 -3.19 -5.44
C LEU A 111 -0.71 -2.17 -5.48
N THR A 112 -1.02 -0.96 -5.03
CA THR A 112 -0.10 0.15 -4.89
C THR A 112 -0.32 0.81 -3.54
N LEU A 113 0.71 0.85 -2.71
CA LEU A 113 0.70 1.57 -1.43
C LEU A 113 1.59 2.80 -1.58
N VAL A 114 1.04 3.99 -1.37
CA VAL A 114 1.80 5.24 -1.31
C VAL A 114 1.98 5.64 0.14
N VAL A 115 3.21 5.94 0.53
CA VAL A 115 3.57 6.34 1.90
C VAL A 115 4.29 7.68 1.84
N SER A 116 3.64 8.72 2.34
CA SER A 116 4.20 10.05 2.47
C SER A 116 4.43 10.39 3.94
N GLY A 117 5.50 11.13 4.18
CA GLY A 117 5.84 11.56 5.51
C GLY A 117 6.95 12.60 5.52
N THR A 118 7.40 12.92 6.73
CA THR A 118 8.53 13.80 6.96
C THR A 118 9.49 13.16 7.95
N VAL A 119 10.77 13.15 7.60
CA VAL A 119 11.85 12.84 8.53
C VAL A 119 12.25 14.13 9.26
N THR A 120 12.21 14.09 10.59
CA THR A 120 12.87 15.08 11.45
C THR A 120 14.16 14.45 11.95
N GLY A 121 15.30 15.16 11.86
CA GLY A 121 16.62 14.60 12.17
C GLY A 121 17.35 14.07 10.94
N ASP A 122 18.52 13.46 11.13
CA ASP A 122 19.42 13.13 10.01
C ASP A 122 18.90 11.98 9.12
N VAL A 123 18.37 10.92 9.73
CA VAL A 123 17.94 9.69 9.04
C VAL A 123 16.95 8.88 9.88
N ALA A 124 15.83 8.47 9.29
CA ALA A 124 14.85 7.65 9.97
C ALA A 124 14.26 6.59 9.02
N THR A 125 13.71 5.53 9.60
CA THR A 125 13.16 4.38 8.86
C THR A 125 11.76 4.04 9.35
N TYR A 126 10.93 3.55 8.44
CA TYR A 126 9.66 2.94 8.79
C TYR A 126 9.57 1.57 8.13
N GLY A 127 8.71 0.71 8.65
CA GLY A 127 8.38 -0.54 7.99
C GLY A 127 7.30 -1.33 8.70
N GLY A 128 6.99 -2.51 8.18
CA GLY A 128 6.02 -3.43 8.75
C GLY A 128 5.57 -4.49 7.76
N ASN A 129 4.37 -5.02 7.97
CA ASN A 129 3.82 -6.12 7.18
C ASN A 129 2.77 -5.63 6.20
N PHE A 130 2.66 -6.35 5.08
CA PHE A 130 1.59 -6.20 4.13
C PHE A 130 1.08 -7.59 3.76
N THR A 131 -0.19 -7.86 4.04
CA THR A 131 -0.82 -9.16 3.86
C THR A 131 -2.11 -9.00 3.07
N VAL A 132 -2.36 -9.90 2.14
CA VAL A 132 -3.58 -9.94 1.33
C VAL A 132 -4.22 -11.29 1.51
N THR A 133 -5.49 -11.31 1.92
CA THR A 133 -6.32 -12.52 1.86
C THR A 133 -7.08 -12.50 0.54
N ALA A 134 -6.75 -13.42 -0.36
CA ALA A 134 -7.40 -13.52 -1.66
C ALA A 134 -8.84 -14.04 -1.50
N VAL A 135 -9.79 -13.42 -2.20
CA VAL A 135 -11.16 -13.95 -2.30
C VAL A 135 -11.13 -15.09 -3.31
N PRO A 136 -11.60 -16.31 -2.95
CA PRO A 136 -11.71 -17.39 -3.91
C PRO A 136 -12.57 -16.97 -5.10
N GLU A 137 -12.02 -17.09 -6.31
CA GLU A 137 -12.69 -16.58 -7.51
C GLU A 137 -14.11 -17.16 -7.66
N PRO A 138 -15.11 -16.37 -8.09
CA PRO A 138 -16.46 -16.86 -8.37
C PRO A 138 -16.48 -18.04 -9.36
N ALA A 139 -15.49 -18.11 -10.26
CA ALA A 139 -15.33 -19.22 -11.18
C ALA A 139 -15.08 -20.55 -10.45
N THR A 140 -14.40 -20.55 -9.30
CA THR A 140 -14.20 -21.76 -8.48
C THR A 140 -15.54 -22.30 -7.97
N TYR A 141 -16.40 -21.41 -7.48
CA TYR A 141 -17.75 -21.77 -7.06
C TYR A 141 -18.65 -22.14 -8.25
N GLY A 142 -18.51 -21.44 -9.38
CA GLY A 142 -19.22 -21.73 -10.62
C GLY A 142 -18.84 -23.10 -11.20
N MET A 143 -17.57 -23.46 -11.19
CA MET A 143 -17.07 -24.77 -11.63
C MET A 143 -17.47 -25.88 -10.68
N LEU A 144 -17.50 -25.63 -9.37
CA LEU A 144 -18.05 -26.56 -8.39
C LEU A 144 -19.54 -26.80 -8.66
N ALA A 145 -20.33 -25.73 -8.78
CA ALA A 145 -21.76 -25.82 -9.07
C ALA A 145 -22.03 -26.49 -10.42
N GLY A 146 -21.25 -26.13 -11.45
CA GLY A 146 -21.29 -26.76 -12.77
C GLY A 146 -20.95 -28.24 -12.71
N GLY A 147 -19.91 -28.62 -11.99
CA GLY A 147 -19.52 -30.02 -11.76
C GLY A 147 -20.62 -30.81 -11.05
N LEU A 148 -21.24 -30.24 -10.01
CA LEU A 148 -22.39 -30.82 -9.33
C LEU A 148 -23.60 -30.98 -10.26
N GLY A 149 -23.85 -30.00 -11.13
CA GLY A 149 -24.90 -30.06 -12.14
C GLY A 149 -24.71 -31.22 -13.12
N VAL A 150 -23.49 -31.44 -13.60
CA VAL A 150 -23.14 -32.57 -14.48
C VAL A 150 -23.34 -33.91 -13.77
N LEU A 151 -22.90 -34.02 -12.52
CA LEU A 151 -23.07 -35.23 -11.71
C LEU A 151 -24.56 -35.55 -11.46
N ALA A 152 -25.37 -34.55 -11.11
CA ALA A 152 -26.80 -34.71 -10.92
C ALA A 152 -27.50 -35.18 -12.20
N PHE A 153 -27.12 -34.64 -13.36
CA PHE A 153 -27.66 -35.06 -14.66
C PHE A 153 -27.28 -36.51 -15.00
N ALA A 154 -26.01 -36.89 -14.80
CA ALA A 154 -25.56 -38.25 -15.05
C ALA A 154 -26.26 -39.29 -14.15
N ALA A 155 -26.45 -38.96 -12.86
CA ALA A 155 -27.19 -39.79 -11.92
C ALA A 155 -28.66 -39.97 -12.33
N ARG A 156 -29.31 -38.90 -12.82
CA ARG A 156 -30.68 -38.98 -13.34
C ARG A 156 -30.78 -39.91 -14.55
N ARG A 157 -29.84 -39.83 -15.49
CA ARG A 157 -29.84 -40.68 -16.70
C ARG A 157 -29.68 -42.16 -16.35
N ARG A 158 -28.82 -42.51 -15.38
CA ARG A 158 -28.65 -43.90 -14.91
C ARG A 158 -29.90 -44.49 -14.26
N LYS A 159 -30.73 -43.65 -13.62
CA LYS A 159 -31.99 -44.09 -12.99
C LYS A 159 -33.12 -44.30 -14.01
N GLN A 160 -32.98 -43.73 -15.21
CA GLN A 160 -33.95 -43.83 -16.30
C GLN A 160 -33.59 -44.93 -17.30
N GLN A 161 -32.42 -45.55 -17.16
CA GLN A 161 -32.00 -46.77 -17.85
C GLN A 161 -32.24 -47.97 -16.93
#